data_AF-A0A929NM12-F1
#
_entry.id   AF-A0A929NM12-F1
#
_cell.length_a   1.000
_cell.length_b   1.000
_cell.length_c   1.000
_cell.angle_alpha   90.00
_cell.angle_beta   90.00
_cell.angle_gamma   90.00
#
_symmetry.space_group_name_H-M   'P 1'
#
loop_
_entity.id
_entity.type
_entity.pdbx_description
1 polymer ?
#
loop_
_entity_poly.entity_id
_entity_poly.type
_entity_poly.pdbx_seq_one_letter_code
_entity_poly.pdbx_strand_id
1 'polypeptide(L)' 'MIKKKPNKIPLDTSSFRRLREESYIYIDKTRWLYRMIEEGTAYFFSRP' A
#
# COMPACT_ATOMS: atom_id res chain seq x y z
N MET A 1 -2.91 22.77 -21.14
CA MET A 1 -2.05 21.86 -20.35
C MET A 1 -2.94 21.07 -19.41
N ILE A 2 -3.11 19.76 -19.62
CA ILE A 2 -3.98 18.92 -18.77
C ILE A 2 -3.18 18.53 -17.53
N LYS A 3 -3.57 19.00 -16.34
CA LYS A 3 -2.97 18.56 -15.07
C LYS A 3 -3.34 17.09 -14.86
N LYS A 4 -2.35 16.20 -14.94
CA LYS A 4 -2.52 14.77 -14.64
C LYS A 4 -2.88 14.63 -13.16
N LYS A 5 -4.06 14.10 -12.83
CA LYS A 5 -4.41 13.79 -11.43
C LYS A 5 -3.38 12.79 -10.88
N PRO A 6 -2.93 12.95 -9.62
CA PRO A 6 -2.06 11.97 -9.00
C PRO A 6 -2.77 10.60 -8.97
N ASN A 7 -2.02 9.55 -9.24
CA ASN A 7 -2.56 8.20 -9.22
C ASN A 7 -3.11 7.84 -7.84
N LYS A 8 -4.21 7.09 -7.76
CA LYS A 8 -4.85 6.70 -6.49
C LYS A 8 -3.94 5.76 -5.70
N ILE A 9 -3.50 6.20 -4.52
CA ILE A 9 -2.67 5.43 -3.58
C ILE A 9 -3.61 4.71 -2.60
N PRO A 10 -3.46 3.40 -2.36
CA PRO A 10 -4.29 2.66 -1.43
C PRO A 10 -3.82 2.87 0.03
N LEU A 11 -4.10 4.05 0.58
CA LEU A 11 -3.76 4.40 1.96
C LEU A 11 -4.87 4.01 2.94
N ASP A 12 -6.12 4.08 2.49
CA ASP A 12 -7.34 3.97 3.29
C ASP A 12 -8.10 2.66 3.04
N THR A 13 -7.61 1.81 2.13
CA THR A 13 -8.30 0.58 1.75
C THR A 13 -7.36 -0.63 1.72
N SER A 14 -7.79 -1.67 2.43
CA SER A 14 -7.19 -3.01 2.37
C SER A 14 -8.03 -3.98 1.53
N SER A 15 -9.08 -3.49 0.85
CA SER A 15 -9.97 -4.34 0.06
C SER A 15 -9.35 -4.68 -1.29
N PHE A 16 -8.93 -5.93 -1.47
CA PHE A 16 -8.37 -6.41 -2.73
C PHE A 16 -9.28 -6.15 -3.94
N ARG A 17 -10.60 -6.28 -3.75
CA ARG A 17 -11.59 -5.98 -4.80
C ARG A 17 -11.52 -4.52 -5.23
N ARG A 18 -11.53 -3.58 -4.29
CA ARG A 18 -11.44 -2.13 -4.57
C ARG A 18 -10.11 -1.77 -5.23
N LEU A 19 -9.00 -2.37 -4.79
CA LEU A 19 -7.70 -2.17 -5.41
C LEU A 19 -7.70 -2.52 -6.90
N ARG A 20 -8.34 -3.63 -7.29
CA ARG A 20 -8.44 -4.06 -8.69
C ARG A 20 -9.46 -3.26 -9.50
N GLU A 21 -10.62 -2.97 -8.94
CA GLU A 21 -11.73 -2.34 -9.67
C GLU A 21 -11.58 -0.81 -9.79
N GLU A 22 -10.96 -0.14 -8.82
CA GLU A 22 -10.93 1.33 -8.75
C GLU A 22 -9.66 1.98 -9.32
N SER A 23 -8.84 1.21 -10.04
CA SER A 23 -7.59 1.67 -10.67
C SER A 23 -6.58 2.28 -9.69
N TYR A 24 -6.39 1.64 -8.54
CA TYR A 24 -5.30 1.98 -7.62
C TYR A 24 -3.95 1.60 -8.21
N ILE A 25 -2.89 2.32 -7.85
CA ILE A 25 -1.54 1.91 -8.24
C ILE A 25 -1.07 0.72 -7.41
N TYR A 26 -0.34 -0.17 -8.09
CA TYR A 26 0.44 -1.19 -7.43
C TYR A 26 1.63 -0.55 -6.70
N ILE A 27 1.83 -0.93 -5.44
CA ILE A 27 2.96 -0.49 -4.61
C ILE A 27 3.72 -1.74 -4.19
N ASP A 28 4.94 -1.89 -4.69
CA ASP A 28 5.83 -2.95 -4.23
C ASP A 28 6.36 -2.64 -2.81
N LYS A 29 5.97 -3.47 -1.85
CA LYS A 29 6.38 -3.38 -0.45
C LYS A 29 7.34 -4.49 -0.05
N THR A 30 7.79 -5.33 -0.99
CA THR A 30 8.54 -6.56 -0.72
C THR A 30 9.82 -6.30 0.08
N ARG A 31 10.63 -5.29 -0.31
CA ARG A 31 11.85 -4.91 0.41
C ARG A 31 11.60 -4.49 1.87
N TRP A 32 10.47 -3.84 2.13
CA TRP A 32 10.12 -3.39 3.48
C TRP A 32 9.64 -4.57 4.32
N LEU A 33 8.78 -5.42 3.74
CA LEU A 33 8.34 -6.64 4.38
C LEU A 33 9.52 -7.56 4.74
N TYR A 34 10.47 -7.73 3.82
CA TYR A 34 11.68 -8.53 4.06
C TYR A 34 12.49 -7.99 5.23
N ARG A 35 12.78 -6.67 5.25
CA ARG A 35 13.45 -6.03 6.40
C ARG A 35 12.68 -6.20 7.70
N MET A 36 11.36 -6.10 7.66
CA MET A 36 10.54 -6.31 8.85
C MET A 36 10.67 -7.74 9.38
N ILE A 37 10.58 -8.75 8.51
CA ILE A 37 10.70 -10.15 8.91
C ILE A 37 12.09 -10.46 9.49
N GLU A 38 13.15 -9.90 8.88
CA GLU A 38 14.54 -10.21 9.26
C GLU A 38 15.05 -9.40 10.46
N GLU A 39 14.66 -8.13 10.60
CA GLU A 39 15.26 -7.20 11.57
C GLU A 39 14.37 -6.92 12.79
N GLY A 40 13.04 -7.15 12.71
CA GLY A 40 12.11 -6.76 13.76
C GLY A 40 11.59 -7.93 14.58
N THR A 41 11.44 -7.73 15.90
CA THR A 41 10.94 -8.76 16.81
C THR A 41 9.40 -8.88 16.80
N ALA A 42 8.67 -7.76 16.65
CA ALA A 42 7.22 -7.71 16.50
C ALA A 42 6.75 -6.35 15.95
N TYR A 43 5.91 -6.36 14.90
CA TYR A 43 5.29 -5.14 14.36
C TYR A 43 3.80 -5.12 14.68
N PHE A 44 3.39 -4.13 15.46
CA PHE A 44 1.99 -3.81 15.67
C PHE A 44 1.59 -2.71 14.70
N PHE A 45 0.75 -3.02 13.72
CA PHE A 45 0.09 -2.00 12.93
C PHE A 45 -1.02 -1.40 13.78
N SER A 46 -0.83 -0.14 14.21
CA SER A 46 -1.89 0.63 14.85
C SER A 46 -3.12 0.59 13.93
N ARG A 47 -4.18 -0.07 14.38
CA ARG A 47 -5.46 -0.01 13.67
C ARG A 47 -6.11 1.32 14.03
N PRO A 48 -6.44 2.17 13.05
CA PRO A 48 -7.37 3.28 13.27
C PRO A 48 -8.80 2.79 13.52
#